data_AF-A0A6I0EL62-F1
#
_entry.id   AF-A0A6I0EL62-F1
#
_cell.length_a   1.000
_cell.length_b   1.000
_cell.length_c   1.000
_cell.angle_alpha   90.00
_cell.angle_beta   90.00
_cell.angle_gamma   90.00
#
_symmetry.space_group_name_H-M   'P 1'
#
loop_
_entity.id
_entity.type
_entity.pdbx_description
1 polymer ?
#
loop_
_entity_poly.entity_id
_entity_poly.type
_entity_poly.pdbx_seq_one_letter_code
_entity_poly.pdbx_strand_id
1 'polypeptide(L)'
;MKRGGIVATIIGALFLGSPVRAQAQDEHAGHDHAQPAKAQQDPAEKAKKKKEREEARAAGEKEPKADKPATAGSVKDAVPAGPLSSNVKAVVDAMTYDFGEVWAGPLLKHAFKITNQGTEPLEIRGVKPACGCTAAGESPKVIKPGETGEFPFSLKSETLNGKFSKSIDITTNEKDNSKIKLTLQGVAKQRIELSTPSISFGSLKSTDSVEKTITIKNNDEKPLELTLTGVNEELPYKTELVEKEPGKLYELRVVTVPPLKEGTHNGEVKLATNFEDKKEIPIRINAVVPPRLALRPPSIVYNSRLPKYPVRLTNNGDAPVKVTEASVNDERITAKVTETSPGKIYTIEVEFPSEFVVPEESDIALTLKTDDKEQPTLTVPIKAPPKPPLREPEKLVGKPAPSFSLVSTDGKPVSNDTLKSGEGPIVLNFWAADCGFCKLQMPRLEKLHEQYSGKNVRWVNVASKRAKAFTEDEIKEFVKANNLNAELVIDLENKAAKEFKVQSYPALFVLGKTGNVEKCVLGNAGTLEGDLKKTLDQLLGLSTTASAPKTDADKPAPPAEGAKPGTDTKAAAANGAKPGDAKASPETKASPESKTNP
;
A
#
# COMPACT_ATOMS: atom_id res chain seq x y z
N MET A 1 35.66 -68.46 21.29
CA MET A 1 34.94 -68.35 22.58
C MET A 1 33.74 -67.42 22.38
N LYS A 2 32.54 -68.00 22.32
CA LYS A 2 31.36 -67.76 23.20
C LYS A 2 30.75 -66.35 23.07
N ARG A 3 29.44 -66.11 22.92
CA ARG A 3 28.17 -66.88 22.88
C ARG A 3 27.09 -65.86 22.45
N GLY A 4 26.19 -66.18 21.52
CA GLY A 4 24.73 -66.39 21.78
C GLY A 4 23.91 -65.09 21.60
N GLY A 5 22.79 -64.99 20.89
CA GLY A 5 21.82 -65.95 20.34
C GLY A 5 20.41 -65.65 20.86
N ILE A 6 19.38 -65.84 20.00
CA ILE A 6 17.92 -66.03 20.30
C ILE A 6 17.12 -64.70 20.36
N VAL A 7 16.14 -64.34 19.50
CA VAL A 7 14.91 -64.95 18.92
C VAL A 7 13.80 -65.26 19.93
N ALA A 8 12.70 -64.50 19.94
CA ALA A 8 11.35 -65.01 20.22
C ALA A 8 10.29 -63.90 20.01
N THR A 9 8.99 -64.12 19.78
CA THR A 9 8.15 -65.19 19.21
C THR A 9 6.70 -64.66 19.33
N ILE A 10 5.88 -65.00 18.34
CA ILE A 10 4.42 -64.82 18.20
C ILE A 10 3.62 -65.56 19.30
N ILE A 11 2.39 -65.10 19.63
CA ILE A 11 1.14 -65.83 20.04
C ILE A 11 0.18 -64.73 20.58
N GLY A 12 -1.11 -64.56 20.25
CA GLY A 12 -2.12 -65.39 19.58
C GLY A 12 -3.22 -65.85 20.57
N ALA A 13 -4.43 -65.25 20.55
CA ALA A 13 -5.76 -65.83 20.88
C ALA A 13 -6.81 -64.71 21.11
N LEU A 14 -7.86 -64.55 20.29
CA LEU A 14 -9.17 -65.25 20.22
C LEU A 14 -10.09 -64.95 21.43
N PHE A 15 -11.13 -64.11 21.28
CA PHE A 15 -12.49 -64.35 20.73
C PHE A 15 -13.50 -64.86 21.77
N LEU A 16 -14.63 -64.14 21.90
CA LEU A 16 -16.02 -64.57 22.20
C LEU A 16 -16.85 -63.25 22.18
N GLY A 17 -17.96 -63.03 21.48
CA GLY A 17 -18.81 -63.77 20.56
C GLY A 17 -19.98 -62.85 20.18
N SER A 18 -20.44 -62.90 18.92
CA SER A 18 -21.66 -62.23 18.41
C SER A 18 -22.95 -62.89 18.97
N PRO A 19 -24.17 -62.34 18.75
CA PRO A 19 -24.89 -62.45 17.46
C PRO A 19 -25.49 -61.09 16.98
N VAL A 20 -25.44 -60.71 15.70
CA VAL A 20 -26.23 -61.17 14.53
C VAL A 20 -27.68 -60.61 14.47
N ARG A 21 -27.84 -59.64 13.53
CA ARG A 21 -28.86 -59.53 12.46
C ARG A 21 -30.21 -58.84 12.72
N ALA A 22 -30.42 -57.75 11.99
CA ALA A 22 -31.57 -57.58 11.08
C ALA A 22 -31.20 -56.64 9.91
N GLN A 23 -31.52 -57.09 8.70
CA GLN A 23 -31.36 -56.41 7.40
C GLN A 23 -32.62 -55.60 7.06
N ALA A 24 -32.48 -54.55 6.24
CA ALA A 24 -33.33 -54.19 5.09
C ALA A 24 -32.84 -52.81 4.57
N GLN A 25 -32.19 -52.72 3.40
CA GLN A 25 -32.73 -52.66 2.02
C GLN A 25 -33.19 -51.25 1.56
N ASP A 26 -32.57 -50.87 0.42
CA ASP A 26 -32.86 -49.87 -0.61
C ASP A 26 -34.10 -48.97 -0.50
N GLU A 27 -33.96 -47.69 -0.88
CA GLU A 27 -34.57 -47.19 -2.13
C GLU A 27 -34.17 -45.73 -2.49
N HIS A 28 -34.42 -45.43 -3.76
CA HIS A 28 -34.02 -44.30 -4.60
C HIS A 28 -34.62 -42.90 -4.30
N ALA A 29 -33.87 -41.89 -4.73
CA ALA A 29 -34.27 -40.66 -5.45
C ALA A 29 -35.07 -39.54 -4.74
N GLY A 30 -34.66 -38.29 -5.02
CA GLY A 30 -35.53 -37.10 -4.93
C GLY A 30 -34.80 -35.80 -4.57
N HIS A 31 -34.54 -34.96 -5.57
CA HIS A 31 -34.37 -33.51 -5.38
C HIS A 31 -35.67 -32.91 -4.82
N ASP A 32 -35.61 -31.96 -3.87
CA ASP A 32 -36.12 -30.59 -4.08
C ASP A 32 -35.82 -29.63 -2.91
N HIS A 33 -35.77 -28.34 -3.23
CA HIS A 33 -35.60 -27.20 -2.34
C HIS A 33 -36.83 -26.94 -1.45
N ALA A 34 -36.64 -26.67 -0.15
CA ALA A 34 -37.61 -25.91 0.65
C ALA A 34 -36.93 -25.15 1.82
N GLN A 35 -37.31 -23.88 1.98
CA GLN A 35 -36.90 -22.96 3.06
C GLN A 35 -37.39 -23.39 4.45
N PRO A 36 -36.72 -23.02 5.56
CA PRO A 36 -37.23 -23.28 6.90
C PRO A 36 -38.25 -22.23 7.36
N ALA A 37 -39.32 -22.73 7.98
CA ALA A 37 -40.41 -21.99 8.62
C ALA A 37 -39.96 -21.32 9.94
N LYS A 38 -40.59 -20.17 10.25
CA LYS A 38 -40.42 -19.41 11.50
C LYS A 38 -41.07 -20.14 12.69
N ALA A 39 -40.32 -20.37 13.76
CA ALA A 39 -40.86 -20.80 15.04
C ALA A 39 -41.56 -19.63 15.76
N GLN A 40 -42.84 -19.81 16.10
CA GLN A 40 -43.63 -18.91 16.95
C GLN A 40 -43.29 -19.16 18.44
N GLN A 41 -43.02 -18.08 19.19
CA GLN A 41 -42.86 -18.13 20.64
C GLN A 41 -44.22 -18.19 21.37
N ASP A 42 -44.24 -18.95 22.46
CA ASP A 42 -45.38 -19.29 23.31
C ASP A 42 -46.11 -18.04 23.88
N PRO A 43 -47.44 -17.90 23.71
CA PRO A 43 -48.24 -16.81 24.25
C PRO A 43 -48.16 -16.65 25.79
N ALA A 44 -47.87 -17.72 26.53
CA ALA A 44 -47.77 -17.68 28.00
C ALA A 44 -46.52 -16.92 28.49
N GLU A 45 -45.42 -16.96 27.72
CA GLU A 45 -44.17 -16.26 28.07
C GLU A 45 -44.29 -14.74 27.84
N LYS A 46 -45.08 -14.33 26.84
CA LYS A 46 -45.40 -12.91 26.59
C LYS A 46 -46.28 -12.30 27.67
N ALA A 47 -47.20 -13.07 28.25
CA ALA A 47 -48.05 -12.58 29.33
C ALA A 47 -47.26 -12.38 30.64
N LYS A 48 -46.29 -13.26 30.92
CA LYS A 48 -45.43 -13.16 32.12
C LYS A 48 -44.47 -11.97 32.04
N LYS A 49 -43.80 -11.77 30.89
CA LYS A 49 -42.94 -10.60 30.64
C LYS A 49 -43.69 -9.27 30.63
N LYS A 50 -44.98 -9.26 30.28
CA LYS A 50 -45.79 -8.03 30.31
C LYS A 50 -46.19 -7.64 31.75
N LYS A 51 -46.52 -8.63 32.59
CA LYS A 51 -46.89 -8.41 33.99
C LYS A 51 -45.71 -7.95 34.85
N GLU A 52 -44.52 -8.53 34.65
CA GLU A 52 -43.28 -8.10 35.34
C GLU A 52 -42.86 -6.67 34.93
N ARG A 53 -43.15 -6.24 33.70
CA ARG A 53 -42.83 -4.89 33.19
C ARG A 53 -43.82 -3.81 33.63
N GLU A 54 -45.06 -4.18 33.96
CA GLU A 54 -46.08 -3.29 34.53
C GLU A 54 -45.88 -3.12 36.04
N GLU A 55 -45.45 -4.16 36.75
CA GLU A 55 -45.10 -4.08 38.19
C GLU A 55 -43.79 -3.30 38.43
N ALA A 56 -42.78 -3.43 37.56
CA ALA A 56 -41.56 -2.61 37.61
C ALA A 56 -41.78 -1.11 37.28
N ARG A 57 -42.93 -0.74 36.69
CA ARG A 57 -43.28 0.66 36.38
C ARG A 57 -44.01 1.36 37.53
N ALA A 58 -44.52 0.61 38.51
CA ALA A 58 -45.24 1.13 39.67
C ALA A 58 -44.33 1.39 40.89
N ALA A 59 -43.14 0.78 40.96
CA ALA A 59 -42.14 1.05 41.97
C ALA A 59 -41.10 2.03 41.42
N GLY A 60 -41.18 3.31 41.80
CA GLY A 60 -40.33 4.39 41.29
C GLY A 60 -38.87 4.33 41.74
N GLU A 61 -38.13 3.28 41.39
CA GLU A 61 -36.67 3.20 41.53
C GLU A 61 -35.99 3.54 40.20
N LYS A 62 -35.17 4.61 40.21
CA LYS A 62 -34.32 4.99 39.08
C LYS A 62 -33.03 4.17 39.12
N GLU A 63 -32.91 3.20 38.23
CA GLU A 63 -31.62 2.58 37.88
C GLU A 63 -30.74 3.56 37.07
N PRO A 64 -29.41 3.61 37.30
CA PRO A 64 -28.52 4.44 36.50
C PRO A 64 -28.28 3.76 35.14
N LYS A 65 -28.48 4.52 34.06
CA LYS A 65 -28.19 4.09 32.70
C LYS A 65 -26.69 3.77 32.56
N ALA A 66 -26.40 2.58 32.07
CA ALA A 66 -25.09 2.22 31.56
C ALA A 66 -24.72 3.12 30.39
N ASP A 67 -23.68 3.96 30.58
CA ASP A 67 -23.15 4.79 29.51
C ASP A 67 -22.37 3.94 28.50
N LYS A 68 -22.75 4.14 27.24
CA LYS A 68 -22.09 3.64 26.05
C LYS A 68 -20.64 4.20 26.02
N PRO A 69 -19.60 3.42 25.68
CA PRO A 69 -18.24 3.94 25.69
C PRO A 69 -18.10 5.05 24.65
N ALA A 70 -17.69 6.23 25.10
CA ALA A 70 -17.34 7.35 24.23
C ALA A 70 -16.20 6.93 23.28
N THR A 71 -16.46 7.07 21.99
CA THR A 71 -15.44 7.07 20.94
C THR A 71 -14.42 8.17 21.22
N ALA A 72 -13.15 7.88 20.96
CA ALA A 72 -12.04 8.82 21.11
C ALA A 72 -12.34 10.13 20.37
N GLY A 73 -12.65 11.18 21.13
CA GLY A 73 -12.93 12.51 20.63
C GLY A 73 -11.64 13.17 20.13
N SER A 74 -11.59 13.36 18.82
CA SER A 74 -10.73 14.34 18.16
C SER A 74 -11.15 15.75 18.56
N VAL A 75 -10.18 16.49 19.11
CA VAL A 75 -10.00 17.97 19.15
C VAL A 75 -11.28 18.81 19.03
N LYS A 76 -11.89 19.16 20.16
CA LYS A 76 -12.64 20.40 20.35
C LYS A 76 -12.33 20.89 21.77
N ASP A 77 -11.93 22.16 21.87
CA ASP A 77 -11.64 22.90 23.12
C ASP A 77 -10.18 22.93 23.63
N ALA A 78 -9.19 23.11 22.75
CA ALA A 78 -7.91 23.68 23.19
C ALA A 78 -8.08 25.20 23.38
N VAL A 79 -7.65 25.74 24.53
CA VAL A 79 -7.50 27.19 24.72
C VAL A 79 -6.50 27.71 23.65
N PRO A 80 -6.78 28.81 22.93
CA PRO A 80 -5.84 29.37 21.95
C PRO A 80 -4.46 29.59 22.56
N ALA A 81 -3.39 29.27 21.83
CA ALA A 81 -2.03 29.43 22.32
C ALA A 81 -1.68 30.92 22.53
N GLY A 82 -1.84 31.42 23.75
CA GLY A 82 -1.33 32.71 24.20
C GLY A 82 0.17 32.67 24.52
N PRO A 83 0.79 33.82 24.90
CA PRO A 83 2.18 33.83 25.34
C PRO A 83 2.39 32.91 26.55
N LEU A 84 3.61 32.40 26.71
CA LEU A 84 4.01 31.68 27.91
C LEU A 84 4.40 32.68 29.01
N SER A 85 4.14 32.36 30.26
CA SER A 85 4.42 33.20 31.43
C SER A 85 5.45 32.57 32.35
N SER A 86 6.40 33.37 32.84
CA SER A 86 7.34 33.01 33.92
C SER A 86 6.76 33.20 35.32
N ASN A 87 5.58 33.81 35.43
CA ASN A 87 4.87 34.05 36.71
C ASN A 87 3.87 32.92 37.03
N VAL A 88 3.73 31.95 36.13
CA VAL A 88 2.98 30.71 36.34
C VAL A 88 3.96 29.63 36.79
N LYS A 89 3.57 28.81 37.76
CA LYS A 89 4.39 27.69 38.23
C LYS A 89 3.53 26.49 38.57
N ALA A 90 3.50 25.49 37.71
CA ALA A 90 2.81 24.23 37.93
C ALA A 90 3.68 23.28 38.75
N VAL A 91 3.18 22.87 39.91
CA VAL A 91 3.82 21.85 40.76
C VAL A 91 2.93 20.62 40.81
N VAL A 92 3.49 19.47 40.45
CA VAL A 92 2.79 18.19 40.47
C VAL A 92 3.20 17.43 41.72
N ASP A 93 2.23 16.90 42.47
CA ASP A 93 2.49 16.15 43.70
C ASP A 93 3.40 14.92 43.45
N ALA A 94 3.12 14.18 42.38
CA ALA A 94 3.94 13.08 41.90
C ALA A 94 3.87 12.98 40.37
N MET A 95 5.02 12.93 39.70
CA MET A 95 5.08 12.77 38.23
C MET A 95 4.79 11.33 37.78
N THR A 96 4.85 10.37 38.70
CA THR A 96 4.65 8.95 38.42
C THR A 96 3.71 8.36 39.46
N TYR A 97 2.77 7.56 39.01
CA TYR A 97 1.97 6.68 39.85
C TYR A 97 2.21 5.22 39.45
N ASP A 98 2.56 4.40 40.43
CA ASP A 98 2.77 2.97 40.26
C ASP A 98 1.57 2.20 40.82
N PHE A 99 0.87 1.47 39.96
CA PHE A 99 -0.22 0.59 40.36
C PHE A 99 0.26 -0.68 41.07
N GLY A 100 1.57 -0.93 41.10
CA GLY A 100 2.16 -2.17 41.60
C GLY A 100 1.78 -3.35 40.71
N GLU A 101 1.59 -4.51 41.34
CA GLU A 101 1.06 -5.69 40.65
C GLU A 101 -0.47 -5.63 40.61
N VAL A 102 -1.02 -5.72 39.41
CA VAL A 102 -2.47 -5.65 39.17
C VAL A 102 -2.92 -6.78 38.26
N TRP A 103 -4.15 -7.24 38.44
CA TRP A 103 -4.79 -8.12 37.47
C TRP A 103 -5.26 -7.33 36.26
N ALA A 104 -4.98 -7.85 35.06
CA ALA A 104 -5.56 -7.34 33.83
C ALA A 104 -7.07 -7.60 33.78
N GLY A 105 -7.84 -6.65 33.25
CA GLY A 105 -9.30 -6.69 33.18
C GLY A 105 -9.94 -5.42 33.75
N PRO A 106 -9.84 -5.17 35.06
CA PRO A 106 -10.38 -3.97 35.69
C PRO A 106 -9.82 -2.67 35.10
N LEU A 107 -10.66 -1.65 35.03
CA LEU A 107 -10.23 -0.31 34.63
C LEU A 107 -9.40 0.32 35.76
N LEU A 108 -8.11 0.52 35.51
CA LEU A 108 -7.20 1.16 36.47
C LEU A 108 -7.42 2.66 36.46
N LYS A 109 -7.53 3.29 37.63
CA LYS A 109 -7.82 4.73 37.76
C LYS A 109 -6.84 5.40 38.69
N HIS A 110 -6.38 6.59 38.32
CA HIS A 110 -5.60 7.46 39.18
C HIS A 110 -5.84 8.93 38.80
N ALA A 111 -5.78 9.83 39.77
CA ALA A 111 -5.89 11.26 39.53
C ALA A 111 -4.61 11.96 40.00
N PHE A 112 -3.94 12.63 39.07
CA PHE A 112 -2.80 13.48 39.40
C PHE A 112 -3.29 14.84 39.88
N LYS A 113 -2.52 15.44 40.79
CA LYS A 113 -2.81 16.78 41.33
C LYS A 113 -1.75 17.75 40.84
N ILE A 114 -2.20 18.88 40.29
CA ILE A 114 -1.33 19.96 39.85
C ILE A 114 -1.75 21.22 40.57
N THR A 115 -0.81 21.82 41.30
CA THR A 115 -1.01 23.06 42.06
C THR A 115 -0.33 24.20 41.33
N ASN A 116 -1.03 25.31 41.17
CA ASN A 116 -0.44 26.54 40.66
C ASN A 116 0.20 27.32 41.81
N GLN A 117 1.53 27.27 41.92
CA GLN A 117 2.31 28.06 42.89
C GLN A 117 2.80 29.39 42.33
N GLY A 118 2.36 29.76 41.13
CA GLY A 118 2.62 31.07 40.53
C GLY A 118 1.71 32.15 41.07
N THR A 119 1.86 33.35 40.52
CA THR A 119 1.01 34.53 40.82
C THR A 119 0.01 34.83 39.70
N GLU A 120 0.12 34.13 38.56
CA GLU A 120 -0.81 34.22 37.43
C GLU A 120 -1.57 32.90 37.21
N PRO A 121 -2.77 32.90 36.58
CA PRO A 121 -3.51 31.67 36.30
C PRO A 121 -2.76 30.68 35.41
N LEU A 122 -2.74 29.41 35.83
CA LEU A 122 -2.20 28.29 35.06
C LEU A 122 -3.29 27.79 34.10
N GLU A 123 -3.06 28.00 32.80
CA GLU A 123 -3.94 27.51 31.74
C GLU A 123 -3.52 26.12 31.30
N ILE A 124 -4.46 25.18 31.23
CA ILE A 124 -4.25 23.86 30.66
C ILE A 124 -4.66 23.92 29.19
N ARG A 125 -3.66 23.88 28.30
CA ARG A 125 -3.82 24.01 26.85
C ARG A 125 -4.04 22.68 26.15
N GLY A 126 -3.71 21.57 26.79
CA GLY A 126 -4.00 20.24 26.28
C GLY A 126 -3.66 19.13 27.27
N VAL A 127 -4.44 18.05 27.24
CA VAL A 127 -4.19 16.82 27.98
C VAL A 127 -4.22 15.68 26.99
N LYS A 128 -3.08 15.04 26.76
CA LYS A 128 -2.91 14.04 25.70
C LYS A 128 -2.27 12.77 26.25
N PRO A 129 -3.04 11.69 26.42
CA PRO A 129 -2.48 10.37 26.62
C PRO A 129 -1.70 9.91 25.38
N ALA A 130 -0.56 9.24 25.59
CA ALA A 130 0.29 8.75 24.50
C ALA A 130 -0.27 7.51 23.78
N CYS A 131 -1.23 6.81 24.39
CA CYS A 131 -1.76 5.54 23.90
C CYS A 131 -3.29 5.48 24.06
N GLY A 132 -3.99 4.90 23.09
CA GLY A 132 -5.46 4.78 23.09
C GLY A 132 -6.04 3.88 24.19
N CYS A 133 -5.21 3.19 24.98
CA CYS A 133 -5.65 2.46 26.18
C CYS A 133 -5.85 3.38 27.40
N THR A 134 -5.36 4.62 27.34
CA THR A 134 -5.47 5.60 28.42
C THR A 134 -6.45 6.70 28.03
N ALA A 135 -7.44 6.96 28.88
CA ALA A 135 -8.41 8.03 28.72
C ALA A 135 -8.23 9.08 29.82
N ALA A 136 -8.29 10.36 29.43
CA ALA A 136 -8.38 11.48 30.36
C ALA A 136 -9.85 11.71 30.73
N GLY A 137 -10.12 11.91 32.02
CA GLY A 137 -11.41 12.38 32.49
C GLY A 137 -11.52 13.90 32.44
N GLU A 138 -12.59 14.43 33.00
CA GLU A 138 -12.79 15.88 33.13
C GLU A 138 -11.70 16.49 34.02
N SER A 139 -11.07 17.56 33.53
CA SER A 139 -9.96 18.24 34.19
C SER A 139 -10.12 19.76 34.05
N PRO A 140 -9.60 20.55 35.00
CA PRO A 140 -9.75 22.00 34.97
C PRO A 140 -9.00 22.60 33.77
N LYS A 141 -9.64 23.54 33.08
CA LYS A 141 -9.02 24.31 31.98
C LYS A 141 -8.10 25.44 32.50
N VAL A 142 -8.35 25.91 33.72
CA VAL A 142 -7.58 26.96 34.40
C VAL A 142 -7.49 26.64 35.89
N ILE A 143 -6.31 26.85 36.48
CA ILE A 143 -6.05 26.72 37.92
C ILE A 143 -5.54 28.07 38.44
N LYS A 144 -6.26 28.70 39.38
CA LYS A 144 -5.87 30.02 39.91
C LYS A 144 -4.62 29.91 40.80
N PRO A 145 -3.90 31.02 41.04
CA PRO A 145 -2.81 31.07 42.01
C PRO A 145 -3.21 30.46 43.37
N GLY A 146 -2.40 29.52 43.86
CA GLY A 146 -2.63 28.80 45.11
C GLY A 146 -3.64 27.66 45.06
N GLU A 147 -4.39 27.49 43.95
CA GLU A 147 -5.36 26.40 43.80
C GLU A 147 -4.72 25.13 43.23
N THR A 148 -5.38 23.99 43.48
CA THR A 148 -5.00 22.66 42.97
C THR A 148 -6.09 22.12 42.05
N GLY A 149 -5.69 21.65 40.87
CA GLY A 149 -6.55 20.92 39.95
C GLY A 149 -6.31 19.41 40.01
N GLU A 150 -7.38 18.63 39.90
CA GLU A 150 -7.30 17.17 39.75
C GLU A 150 -7.44 16.74 38.29
N PHE A 151 -6.60 15.79 37.88
CA PHE A 151 -6.51 15.28 36.51
C PHE A 151 -6.73 13.77 36.54
N PRO A 152 -7.99 13.30 36.49
CA PRO A 152 -8.31 11.89 36.52
C PRO A 152 -7.96 11.20 35.20
N PHE A 153 -7.34 10.03 35.29
CA PHE A 153 -7.05 9.16 34.17
C PHE A 153 -7.55 7.75 34.43
N SER A 154 -7.97 7.09 33.36
CA SER A 154 -8.29 5.67 33.38
C SER A 154 -7.51 4.90 32.32
N LEU A 155 -7.09 3.68 32.65
CA LEU A 155 -6.27 2.82 31.81
C LEU A 155 -6.98 1.48 31.66
N LYS A 156 -7.33 1.15 30.41
CA LYS A 156 -7.82 -0.17 30.00
C LYS A 156 -6.68 -1.18 30.13
N SER A 157 -6.84 -2.16 31.03
CA SER A 157 -5.77 -3.08 31.42
C SER A 157 -5.87 -4.46 30.75
N GLU A 158 -6.94 -4.74 30.00
CA GLU A 158 -7.29 -6.04 29.44
C GLU A 158 -6.17 -6.63 28.57
N THR A 159 -5.48 -5.78 27.80
CA THR A 159 -4.38 -6.18 26.90
C THR A 159 -3.00 -5.99 27.51
N LEU A 160 -2.89 -5.47 28.74
CA LEU A 160 -1.60 -5.28 29.40
C LEU A 160 -1.08 -6.61 29.92
N ASN A 161 0.18 -6.92 29.63
CA ASN A 161 0.86 -8.10 30.15
C ASN A 161 2.28 -7.72 30.57
N GLY A 162 2.68 -8.11 31.79
CA GLY A 162 3.97 -7.76 32.37
C GLY A 162 4.09 -6.26 32.70
N LYS A 163 5.33 -5.77 32.73
CA LYS A 163 5.63 -4.36 33.04
C LYS A 163 5.02 -3.42 32.01
N PHE A 164 4.29 -2.41 32.47
CA PHE A 164 3.78 -1.35 31.62
C PHE A 164 4.18 0.03 32.16
N SER A 165 4.32 0.97 31.23
CA SER A 165 4.52 2.39 31.53
C SER A 165 3.82 3.20 30.44
N LYS A 166 2.90 4.07 30.84
CA LYS A 166 2.06 4.89 29.96
C LYS A 166 2.27 6.35 30.32
N SER A 167 2.55 7.17 29.31
CA SER A 167 2.76 8.61 29.50
C SER A 167 1.53 9.40 29.10
N ILE A 168 1.34 10.51 29.81
CA ILE A 168 0.34 11.53 29.53
C ILE A 168 1.08 12.87 29.47
N ASP A 169 0.89 13.59 28.38
CA ASP A 169 1.45 14.92 28.22
C ASP A 169 0.39 15.97 28.53
N ILE A 170 0.67 16.87 29.48
CA ILE A 170 -0.14 18.04 29.79
C ILE A 170 0.60 19.28 29.30
N THR A 171 -0.07 20.08 28.47
CA THR A 171 0.48 21.33 27.94
C THR A 171 -0.08 22.51 28.71
N THR A 172 0.78 23.43 29.12
CA THR A 172 0.42 24.59 29.96
C THR A 172 0.88 25.91 29.33
N ASN A 173 0.52 27.03 29.97
CA ASN A 173 1.06 28.37 29.66
C ASN A 173 2.34 28.72 30.43
N GLU A 174 2.95 27.79 31.16
CA GLU A 174 4.19 28.04 31.89
C GLU A 174 5.40 28.12 30.94
N LYS A 175 6.26 29.12 31.11
CA LYS A 175 7.43 29.35 30.24
C LYS A 175 8.51 28.29 30.41
N ASP A 176 8.85 27.96 31.64
CA ASP A 176 9.98 27.07 31.94
C ASP A 176 9.59 25.58 31.89
N ASN A 177 8.29 25.29 31.98
CA ASN A 177 7.75 23.93 31.94
C ASN A 177 6.40 23.85 31.20
N SER A 178 6.40 24.25 29.92
CA SER A 178 5.17 24.27 29.09
C SER A 178 4.57 22.88 28.81
N LYS A 179 5.29 21.81 29.15
CA LYS A 179 4.90 20.41 28.94
C LYS A 179 5.26 19.55 30.14
N ILE A 180 4.25 19.11 30.87
CA ILE A 180 4.37 18.20 32.01
C ILE A 180 4.11 16.79 31.51
N LYS A 181 5.05 15.87 31.73
CA LYS A 181 4.87 14.44 31.42
C LYS A 181 4.57 13.66 32.71
N LEU A 182 3.39 13.09 32.78
CA LEU A 182 2.95 12.21 33.85
C LEU A 182 3.05 10.75 33.41
N THR A 183 3.33 9.84 34.35
CA THR A 183 3.53 8.42 34.07
C THR A 183 2.64 7.53 34.94
N LEU A 184 1.86 6.66 34.31
CA LEU A 184 1.18 5.54 34.96
C LEU A 184 1.98 4.27 34.68
N GLN A 185 2.41 3.55 35.71
CA GLN A 185 3.19 2.31 35.55
C GLN A 185 2.70 1.19 36.47
N GLY A 186 3.21 -0.01 36.24
CA GLY A 186 2.96 -1.18 37.08
C GLY A 186 3.30 -2.48 36.36
N VAL A 187 2.84 -3.59 36.93
CA VAL A 187 2.98 -4.94 36.37
C VAL A 187 1.60 -5.57 36.26
N ALA A 188 1.14 -5.84 35.04
CA ALA A 188 -0.14 -6.49 34.80
C ALA A 188 0.02 -8.02 34.74
N LYS A 189 -0.70 -8.73 35.60
CA LYS A 189 -0.83 -10.19 35.59
C LYS A 189 -2.07 -10.58 34.78
N GLN A 190 -1.88 -11.48 33.84
CA GLN A 190 -2.99 -12.07 33.09
C GLN A 190 -3.50 -13.30 33.84
N ARG A 191 -4.83 -13.44 33.94
CA ARG A 191 -5.46 -14.68 34.46
C ARG A 191 -5.03 -15.88 33.64
N ILE A 192 -5.03 -15.74 32.32
CA ILE A 192 -4.51 -16.74 31.38
C ILE A 192 -3.30 -16.13 30.69
N GLU A 193 -2.13 -16.63 31.03
CA GLU A 193 -0.84 -16.20 30.52
C GLU A 193 -0.39 -17.10 29.37
N LEU A 194 0.03 -16.50 28.28
CA LEU A 194 0.58 -17.19 27.11
C LEU A 194 2.08 -16.93 27.04
N SER A 195 2.88 -17.96 26.76
CA SER A 195 4.30 -17.77 26.48
C SER A 195 4.54 -16.86 25.27
N THR A 196 3.62 -16.89 24.30
CA THR A 196 3.55 -15.96 23.18
C THR A 196 2.11 -15.87 22.64
N PRO A 197 1.61 -14.71 22.21
CA PRO A 197 0.29 -14.57 21.59
C PRO A 197 0.26 -15.03 20.12
N SER A 198 1.40 -15.39 19.54
CA SER A 198 1.52 -15.83 18.15
C SER A 198 2.64 -16.84 17.92
N ILE A 199 2.44 -17.74 16.97
CA ILE A 199 3.42 -18.71 16.50
C ILE A 199 3.87 -18.29 15.09
N SER A 200 5.12 -17.84 14.97
CA SER A 200 5.73 -17.55 13.68
C SER A 200 6.64 -18.70 13.27
N PHE A 201 6.32 -19.34 12.15
CA PHE A 201 7.18 -20.36 11.53
C PHE A 201 8.27 -19.75 10.63
N GLY A 202 8.13 -18.47 10.26
CA GLY A 202 9.09 -17.79 9.39
C GLY A 202 9.03 -18.31 7.96
N SER A 203 10.19 -18.44 7.30
CA SER A 203 10.29 -18.99 5.95
C SER A 203 10.44 -20.51 6.02
N LEU A 204 9.56 -21.23 5.34
CA LEU A 204 9.51 -22.69 5.25
C LEU A 204 9.72 -23.15 3.81
N LYS A 205 10.29 -24.33 3.62
CA LYS A 205 10.23 -25.07 2.35
C LYS A 205 8.89 -25.80 2.24
N SER A 206 8.51 -26.20 1.03
CA SER A 206 7.29 -27.01 0.80
C SER A 206 7.31 -28.36 1.53
N THR A 207 8.49 -28.88 1.85
CA THR A 207 8.72 -30.18 2.52
C THR A 207 8.91 -30.07 4.03
N ASP A 208 8.95 -28.85 4.59
CA ASP A 208 9.26 -28.65 6.00
C ASP A 208 8.10 -29.09 6.91
N SER A 209 8.43 -29.95 7.88
CA SER A 209 7.57 -30.30 9.02
C SER A 209 8.23 -29.74 10.29
N VAL A 210 7.75 -28.58 10.74
CA VAL A 210 8.31 -27.84 11.88
C VAL A 210 7.29 -27.85 13.00
N GLU A 211 7.73 -28.20 14.21
CA GLU A 211 6.94 -28.14 15.44
C GLU A 211 7.25 -26.85 16.21
N LYS A 212 6.19 -26.21 16.72
CA LYS A 212 6.27 -25.12 17.70
C LYS A 212 5.28 -25.40 18.82
N THR A 213 5.68 -25.01 20.03
CA THR A 213 4.86 -25.19 21.24
C THR A 213 4.68 -23.85 21.93
N ILE A 214 3.46 -23.61 22.39
CA ILE A 214 3.16 -22.53 23.33
C ILE A 214 2.69 -23.10 24.65
N THR A 215 2.98 -22.39 25.73
CA THR A 215 2.52 -22.72 27.06
C THR A 215 1.40 -21.76 27.43
N ILE A 216 0.31 -22.31 27.97
CA ILE A 216 -0.85 -21.57 28.44
C ILE A 216 -0.99 -21.86 29.93
N LYS A 217 -0.78 -20.85 30.75
CA LYS A 217 -0.80 -20.95 32.20
C LYS A 217 -2.02 -20.25 32.76
N ASN A 218 -2.75 -20.93 33.63
CA ASN A 218 -3.83 -20.36 34.40
C ASN A 218 -3.30 -19.90 35.77
N ASN A 219 -3.38 -18.60 36.01
CA ASN A 219 -3.03 -17.95 37.26
C ASN A 219 -4.28 -17.71 38.16
N ASP A 220 -5.48 -18.11 37.72
CA ASP A 220 -6.71 -18.04 38.50
C ASP A 220 -6.86 -19.24 39.45
N GLU A 221 -7.63 -19.08 40.52
CA GLU A 221 -8.00 -20.16 41.43
C GLU A 221 -8.95 -21.15 40.76
N LYS A 222 -9.91 -20.64 39.97
CA LYS A 222 -10.84 -21.47 39.21
C LYS A 222 -10.07 -22.29 38.16
N PRO A 223 -10.25 -23.62 38.09
CA PRO A 223 -9.66 -24.44 37.03
C PRO A 223 -10.08 -23.93 35.66
N LEU A 224 -9.10 -23.69 34.80
CA LEU A 224 -9.32 -23.38 33.40
C LEU A 224 -9.71 -24.68 32.69
N GLU A 225 -10.71 -24.63 31.83
CA GLU A 225 -10.95 -25.69 30.85
C GLU A 225 -10.66 -25.10 29.47
N LEU A 226 -9.82 -25.79 28.68
CA LEU A 226 -9.52 -25.39 27.31
C LEU A 226 -9.97 -26.46 26.33
N THR A 227 -10.62 -26.03 25.25
CA THR A 227 -10.96 -26.90 24.14
C THR A 227 -10.52 -26.27 22.84
N LEU A 228 -9.83 -27.04 22.01
CA LEU A 228 -9.52 -26.65 20.64
C LEU A 228 -10.82 -26.60 19.84
N THR A 229 -11.26 -25.41 19.45
CA THR A 229 -12.53 -25.22 18.71
C THR A 229 -12.36 -25.13 17.20
N GLY A 230 -11.12 -24.94 16.74
CA GLY A 230 -10.80 -25.00 15.33
C GLY A 230 -9.47 -24.34 15.00
N VAL A 231 -9.04 -24.59 13.77
CA VAL A 231 -7.94 -23.87 13.13
C VAL A 231 -8.49 -23.25 11.86
N ASN A 232 -8.41 -21.93 11.75
CA ASN A 232 -8.71 -21.23 10.52
C ASN A 232 -7.39 -21.00 9.80
N GLU A 233 -7.11 -21.80 8.77
CA GLU A 233 -5.77 -21.92 8.21
C GLU A 233 -5.75 -21.91 6.67
N GLU A 234 -4.76 -21.24 6.11
CA GLU A 234 -4.38 -21.29 4.70
C GLU A 234 -3.33 -22.40 4.41
N LEU A 235 -2.67 -22.91 5.47
CA LEU A 235 -1.75 -24.05 5.44
C LEU A 235 -2.27 -25.21 6.28
N PRO A 236 -1.94 -26.45 5.90
CA PRO A 236 -2.24 -27.62 6.73
C PRO A 236 -1.40 -27.62 8.02
N TYR A 237 -2.07 -27.51 9.17
CA TYR A 237 -1.44 -27.69 10.48
C TYR A 237 -2.02 -28.91 11.21
N LYS A 238 -1.15 -29.63 11.93
CA LYS A 238 -1.59 -30.57 12.97
C LYS A 238 -1.46 -29.87 14.31
N THR A 239 -2.54 -29.90 15.10
CA THR A 239 -2.58 -29.27 16.42
C THR A 239 -2.91 -30.29 17.49
N GLU A 240 -2.29 -30.12 18.65
CA GLU A 240 -2.54 -30.96 19.82
C GLU A 240 -2.47 -30.09 21.07
N LEU A 241 -3.56 -30.10 21.84
CA LEU A 241 -3.63 -29.43 23.14
C LEU A 241 -3.47 -30.48 24.23
N VAL A 242 -2.43 -30.35 25.04
CA VAL A 242 -2.13 -31.27 26.14
C VAL A 242 -2.23 -30.53 27.46
N GLU A 243 -3.10 -31.03 28.33
CA GLU A 243 -3.14 -30.60 29.74
C GLU A 243 -1.97 -31.24 30.49
N LYS A 244 -1.08 -30.41 31.04
CA LYS A 244 0.10 -30.86 31.80
C LYS A 244 -0.18 -30.89 33.29
N GLU A 245 -0.90 -29.89 33.77
CA GLU A 245 -1.37 -29.80 35.16
C GLU A 245 -2.86 -29.45 35.12
N PRO A 246 -3.73 -30.26 35.74
CA PRO A 246 -5.18 -30.07 35.67
C PRO A 246 -5.62 -28.63 35.96
N GLY A 247 -6.21 -27.99 34.95
CA GLY A 247 -6.72 -26.62 34.98
C GLY A 247 -5.68 -25.52 35.26
N LYS A 248 -4.38 -25.84 35.26
CA LYS A 248 -3.29 -24.92 35.62
C LYS A 248 -2.29 -24.69 34.49
N LEU A 249 -1.95 -25.73 33.74
CA LEU A 249 -0.93 -25.65 32.70
C LEU A 249 -1.29 -26.50 31.49
N TYR A 250 -1.26 -25.87 30.32
CA TYR A 250 -1.45 -26.52 29.03
C TYR A 250 -0.28 -26.25 28.10
N GLU A 251 0.00 -27.20 27.22
CA GLU A 251 0.85 -27.03 26.04
C GLU A 251 0.00 -27.17 24.78
N LEU A 252 0.02 -26.16 23.92
CA LEU A 252 -0.49 -26.29 22.56
C LEU A 252 0.69 -26.51 21.62
N ARG A 253 0.70 -27.67 20.97
CA ARG A 253 1.65 -28.03 19.91
C ARG A 253 1.02 -27.77 18.56
N VAL A 254 1.79 -27.16 17.67
CA VAL A 254 1.40 -26.88 16.29
C VAL A 254 2.52 -27.34 15.37
N VAL A 255 2.19 -28.20 14.42
CA VAL A 255 3.14 -28.79 13.46
C VAL A 255 2.68 -28.49 12.04
N THR A 256 3.56 -27.96 11.19
CA THR A 256 3.26 -27.80 9.76
C THR A 256 3.24 -29.16 9.07
N VAL A 257 2.27 -29.41 8.18
CA VAL A 257 2.13 -30.69 7.49
C VAL A 257 2.42 -30.53 6.00
N PRO A 258 3.58 -30.98 5.49
CA PRO A 258 3.87 -30.90 4.06
C PRO A 258 2.91 -31.78 3.21
N PRO A 259 2.67 -31.46 1.92
CA PRO A 259 3.30 -30.38 1.17
C PRO A 259 2.68 -29.01 1.47
N LEU A 260 3.52 -28.06 1.87
CA LEU A 260 3.09 -26.69 2.12
C LEU A 260 2.96 -25.94 0.79
N LYS A 261 1.83 -25.27 0.60
CA LYS A 261 1.56 -24.47 -0.60
C LYS A 261 2.43 -23.21 -0.59
N GLU A 262 2.88 -22.78 -1.76
CA GLU A 262 3.61 -21.51 -1.91
C GLU A 262 2.72 -20.32 -1.52
N GLY A 263 3.31 -19.28 -0.93
CA GLY A 263 2.60 -18.07 -0.53
C GLY A 263 2.95 -17.55 0.86
N THR A 264 2.31 -16.44 1.22
CA THR A 264 2.27 -15.97 2.60
C THR A 264 1.00 -16.48 3.24
N HIS A 265 1.13 -17.12 4.39
CA HIS A 265 0.03 -17.81 5.05
C HIS A 265 -0.19 -17.21 6.42
N ASN A 266 -1.45 -16.89 6.69
CA ASN A 266 -1.88 -16.42 7.99
C ASN A 266 -3.04 -17.29 8.48
N GLY A 267 -3.08 -17.54 9.77
CA GLY A 267 -4.13 -18.33 10.37
C GLY A 267 -4.24 -18.10 11.86
N GLU A 268 -5.16 -18.83 12.46
CA GLU A 268 -5.39 -18.79 13.90
C GLU A 268 -5.82 -20.16 14.43
N VAL A 269 -5.26 -20.53 15.58
CA VAL A 269 -5.80 -21.60 16.42
C VAL A 269 -6.71 -20.97 17.45
N LYS A 270 -7.94 -21.47 17.56
CA LYS A 270 -8.94 -21.00 18.53
C LYS A 270 -9.08 -21.98 19.66
N LEU A 271 -8.97 -21.45 20.87
CA LEU A 271 -9.22 -22.20 22.11
C LEU A 271 -10.42 -21.59 22.81
N ALA A 272 -11.47 -22.37 23.04
CA ALA A 272 -12.57 -21.96 23.91
C ALA A 272 -12.17 -22.13 25.37
N THR A 273 -12.73 -21.28 26.24
CA THR A 273 -12.54 -21.37 27.68
C THR A 273 -13.88 -21.41 28.44
N ASN A 274 -13.84 -21.88 29.68
CA ASN A 274 -14.95 -21.85 30.63
C ASN A 274 -15.10 -20.51 31.39
N PHE A 275 -14.43 -19.44 30.96
CA PHE A 275 -14.55 -18.10 31.52
C PHE A 275 -15.47 -17.22 30.67
N GLU A 276 -16.49 -16.62 31.29
CA GLU A 276 -17.50 -15.81 30.57
C GLU A 276 -16.93 -14.51 29.97
N ASP A 277 -15.94 -13.92 30.64
CA ASP A 277 -15.24 -12.70 30.24
C ASP A 277 -14.13 -12.96 29.20
N LYS A 278 -13.76 -14.23 28.99
CA LYS A 278 -12.73 -14.64 28.03
C LYS A 278 -13.06 -15.96 27.36
N LYS A 279 -14.19 -16.00 26.65
CA LYS A 279 -14.74 -17.22 26.01
C LYS A 279 -13.82 -17.86 24.97
N GLU A 280 -12.93 -17.07 24.35
CA GLU A 280 -12.02 -17.55 23.30
C GLU A 280 -10.63 -16.93 23.45
N ILE A 281 -9.60 -17.72 23.15
CA ILE A 281 -8.20 -17.31 23.05
C ILE A 281 -7.71 -17.60 21.62
N PRO A 282 -7.54 -16.57 20.78
CA PRO A 282 -6.96 -16.74 19.46
C PRO A 282 -5.43 -16.73 19.54
N ILE A 283 -4.80 -17.77 18.98
CA ILE A 283 -3.35 -17.86 18.79
C ILE A 283 -3.07 -17.67 17.32
N ARG A 284 -2.46 -16.52 16.95
CA ARG A 284 -2.15 -16.23 15.55
C ARG A 284 -1.00 -17.10 15.06
N ILE A 285 -1.10 -17.59 13.83
CA ILE A 285 -0.07 -18.35 13.16
C ILE A 285 0.30 -17.66 11.85
N ASN A 286 1.59 -17.58 11.56
CA ASN A 286 2.07 -17.05 10.28
C ASN A 286 3.26 -17.85 9.75
N ALA A 287 3.31 -18.01 8.43
CA ALA A 287 4.41 -18.65 7.71
C ALA A 287 4.55 -18.07 6.30
N VAL A 288 5.73 -18.19 5.71
CA VAL A 288 5.98 -17.87 4.30
C VAL A 288 6.62 -19.08 3.64
N VAL A 289 6.02 -19.53 2.54
CA VAL A 289 6.59 -20.58 1.69
C VAL A 289 6.94 -19.92 0.36
N PRO A 290 8.22 -19.56 0.12
CA PRO A 290 8.61 -18.90 -1.13
C PRO A 290 8.42 -19.84 -2.32
N PRO A 291 8.24 -19.29 -3.55
CA PRO A 291 8.15 -20.12 -4.75
C PRO A 291 9.39 -21.00 -4.93
N ARG A 292 9.22 -22.22 -5.44
CA ARG A 292 10.33 -23.15 -5.68
C ARG A 292 11.37 -22.51 -6.61
N LEU A 293 10.93 -22.00 -7.75
CA LEU A 293 11.73 -21.14 -8.62
C LEU A 293 11.24 -19.69 -8.51
N ALA A 294 12.03 -18.85 -7.85
CA ALA A 294 11.67 -17.47 -7.54
C ALA A 294 12.45 -16.48 -8.41
N LEU A 295 11.72 -15.65 -9.16
CA LEU A 295 12.26 -14.55 -9.96
C LEU A 295 12.19 -13.23 -9.19
N ARG A 296 13.28 -12.45 -9.24
CA ARG A 296 13.35 -11.10 -8.67
C ARG A 296 14.10 -10.12 -9.58
N PRO A 297 13.49 -9.00 -10.00
CA PRO A 297 12.09 -8.63 -9.78
C PRO A 297 11.13 -9.56 -10.57
N PRO A 298 9.84 -9.65 -10.20
CA PRO A 298 8.85 -10.44 -10.94
C PRO A 298 8.43 -9.82 -12.28
N SER A 299 8.73 -8.53 -12.49
CA SER A 299 8.60 -7.82 -13.77
C SER A 299 9.66 -6.74 -13.86
N ILE A 300 10.14 -6.44 -15.07
CA ILE A 300 11.01 -5.30 -15.32
C ILE A 300 10.12 -4.10 -15.66
N VAL A 301 10.17 -3.05 -14.84
CA VAL A 301 9.61 -1.74 -15.23
C VAL A 301 10.74 -0.97 -15.90
N TYR A 302 10.71 -0.90 -17.23
CA TYR A 302 11.79 -0.31 -18.00
C TYR A 302 11.74 1.21 -17.93
N ASN A 303 12.88 1.81 -17.63
CA ASN A 303 13.17 3.23 -17.70
C ASN A 303 14.43 3.42 -18.57
N SER A 304 14.33 4.28 -19.58
CA SER A 304 15.41 4.54 -20.54
C SER A 304 16.71 5.09 -19.94
N ARG A 305 16.70 5.51 -18.66
CA ARG A 305 17.91 5.91 -17.94
C ARG A 305 18.87 4.77 -17.62
N LEU A 306 18.39 3.52 -17.57
CA LEU A 306 19.21 2.35 -17.26
C LEU A 306 19.28 1.44 -18.50
N PRO A 307 20.48 1.12 -19.00
CA PRO A 307 20.63 0.24 -20.17
C PRO A 307 20.49 -1.25 -19.81
N LYS A 308 20.68 -1.61 -18.53
CA LYS A 308 20.78 -3.00 -18.06
C LYS A 308 19.93 -3.24 -16.82
N TYR A 309 19.23 -4.37 -16.79
CA TYR A 309 18.36 -4.80 -15.70
C TYR A 309 18.69 -6.23 -15.27
N PRO A 310 19.18 -6.43 -14.03
CA PRO A 310 19.42 -7.77 -13.52
C PRO A 310 18.11 -8.42 -13.05
N VAL A 311 17.86 -9.63 -13.51
CA VAL A 311 16.82 -10.53 -12.99
C VAL A 311 17.51 -11.71 -12.30
N ARG A 312 17.19 -11.94 -11.04
CA ARG A 312 17.71 -13.07 -10.26
C ARG A 312 16.69 -14.20 -10.23
N LEU A 313 17.09 -15.36 -10.70
CA LEU A 313 16.36 -16.61 -10.51
C LEU A 313 16.99 -17.37 -9.33
N THR A 314 16.16 -17.78 -8.37
CA THR A 314 16.56 -18.55 -7.19
C THR A 314 15.80 -19.87 -7.17
N ASN A 315 16.51 -20.99 -7.08
CA ASN A 315 15.92 -22.30 -6.85
C ASN A 315 15.98 -22.62 -5.35
N ASN A 316 14.83 -22.54 -4.69
CA ASN A 316 14.60 -22.87 -3.30
C ASN A 316 14.31 -24.37 -3.06
N GLY A 317 14.14 -25.15 -4.13
CA GLY A 317 13.98 -26.60 -4.06
C GLY A 317 15.30 -27.32 -3.76
N ASP A 318 15.25 -28.62 -3.48
CA ASP A 318 16.44 -29.39 -3.12
C ASP A 318 17.25 -29.83 -4.36
N ALA A 319 16.57 -30.29 -5.41
CA ALA A 319 17.22 -30.66 -6.68
C ALA A 319 17.75 -29.43 -7.44
N PRO A 320 18.95 -29.49 -8.05
CA PRO A 320 19.45 -28.43 -8.91
C PRO A 320 18.58 -28.27 -10.17
N VAL A 321 18.51 -27.05 -10.70
CA VAL A 321 17.78 -26.73 -11.94
C VAL A 321 18.71 -25.97 -12.86
N LYS A 322 18.76 -26.36 -14.12
CA LYS A 322 19.54 -25.71 -15.17
C LYS A 322 18.66 -24.78 -15.99
N VAL A 323 19.10 -23.54 -16.18
CA VAL A 323 18.54 -22.65 -17.22
C VAL A 323 19.14 -23.05 -18.57
N THR A 324 18.29 -23.51 -19.48
CA THR A 324 18.70 -24.01 -20.80
C THR A 324 18.69 -22.91 -21.86
N GLU A 325 17.82 -21.92 -21.71
CA GLU A 325 17.67 -20.80 -22.63
C GLU A 325 17.16 -19.56 -21.88
N ALA A 326 17.58 -18.37 -22.32
CA ALA A 326 16.96 -17.11 -21.95
C ALA A 326 16.80 -16.26 -23.21
N SER A 327 15.58 -15.81 -23.47
CA SER A 327 15.25 -15.03 -24.66
C SER A 327 14.18 -13.99 -24.34
N VAL A 328 14.15 -12.90 -25.09
CA VAL A 328 13.10 -11.89 -25.02
C VAL A 328 12.37 -11.92 -26.35
N ASN A 329 11.04 -11.83 -26.34
CA ASN A 329 10.21 -11.77 -27.56
C ASN A 329 10.27 -10.39 -28.26
N ASP A 330 11.41 -9.71 -28.17
CA ASP A 330 11.75 -8.51 -28.93
C ASP A 330 13.25 -8.63 -29.27
N GLU A 331 13.56 -8.77 -30.56
CA GLU A 331 14.92 -9.04 -31.05
C GLU A 331 15.93 -7.95 -30.70
N ARG A 332 15.45 -6.75 -30.34
CA ARG A 332 16.29 -5.61 -29.97
C ARG A 332 16.81 -5.71 -28.53
N ILE A 333 16.18 -6.54 -27.69
CA ILE A 333 16.53 -6.73 -26.29
C ILE A 333 17.33 -8.02 -26.17
N THR A 334 18.47 -7.97 -25.47
CA THR A 334 19.32 -9.15 -25.25
C THR A 334 19.28 -9.59 -23.80
N ALA A 335 19.46 -10.89 -23.55
CA ALA A 335 19.49 -11.47 -22.22
C ALA A 335 20.72 -12.38 -22.07
N LYS A 336 21.53 -12.12 -21.04
CA LYS A 336 22.72 -12.92 -20.74
C LYS A 336 22.58 -13.61 -19.40
N VAL A 337 22.62 -14.94 -19.39
CA VAL A 337 22.55 -15.76 -18.17
C VAL A 337 23.93 -15.98 -17.59
N THR A 338 24.06 -15.77 -16.28
CA THR A 338 25.24 -16.14 -15.49
C THR A 338 24.79 -17.02 -14.33
N GLU A 339 25.32 -18.24 -14.27
CA GLU A 339 25.14 -19.12 -13.12
C GLU A 339 26.10 -18.69 -12.00
N THR A 340 25.56 -18.13 -10.92
CA THR A 340 26.35 -17.63 -9.79
C THR A 340 26.49 -18.64 -8.66
N SER A 341 25.55 -19.58 -8.58
CA SER A 341 25.64 -20.76 -7.72
C SER A 341 25.06 -21.95 -8.48
N PRO A 342 25.84 -23.02 -8.70
CA PRO A 342 25.43 -24.17 -9.51
C PRO A 342 24.04 -24.70 -9.14
N GLY A 343 23.13 -24.71 -10.10
CA GLY A 343 21.75 -25.20 -10.00
C GLY A 343 20.86 -24.46 -8.98
N LYS A 344 21.34 -23.38 -8.35
CA LYS A 344 20.67 -22.67 -7.26
C LYS A 344 20.39 -21.20 -7.56
N ILE A 345 21.34 -20.48 -8.16
CA ILE A 345 21.21 -19.04 -8.35
C ILE A 345 21.73 -18.64 -9.74
N TYR A 346 20.85 -18.04 -10.53
CA TYR A 346 21.19 -17.43 -11.82
C TYR A 346 20.92 -15.93 -11.77
N THR A 347 21.79 -15.16 -12.41
CA THR A 347 21.57 -13.74 -12.73
C THR A 347 21.43 -13.62 -14.24
N ILE A 348 20.33 -13.04 -14.68
CA ILE A 348 20.02 -12.77 -16.07
C ILE A 348 20.11 -11.27 -16.28
N GLU A 349 21.15 -10.82 -16.98
CA GLU A 349 21.31 -9.41 -17.34
C GLU A 349 20.53 -9.14 -18.62
N VAL A 350 19.46 -8.36 -18.52
CA VAL A 350 18.64 -7.92 -19.65
C VAL A 350 19.12 -6.55 -20.11
N GLU A 351 19.56 -6.44 -21.37
CA GLU A 351 20.14 -5.23 -21.94
C GLU A 351 19.23 -4.67 -23.04
N PHE A 352 18.95 -3.37 -22.93
CA PHE A 352 18.05 -2.61 -23.80
C PHE A 352 18.88 -1.67 -24.69
N PRO A 353 18.47 -1.46 -25.96
CA PRO A 353 19.15 -0.52 -26.83
C PRO A 353 18.91 0.92 -26.37
N SER A 354 19.79 1.83 -26.80
CA SER A 354 19.59 3.27 -26.60
C SER A 354 18.27 3.72 -27.21
N GLU A 355 17.56 4.61 -26.53
CA GLU A 355 16.27 5.17 -26.97
C GLU A 355 15.12 4.15 -27.13
N PHE A 356 15.25 2.95 -26.55
CA PHE A 356 14.13 2.01 -26.51
C PHE A 356 12.92 2.62 -25.79
N VAL A 357 11.72 2.35 -26.31
CA VAL A 357 10.46 2.72 -25.67
C VAL A 357 9.59 1.49 -25.62
N VAL A 358 9.19 1.09 -24.41
CA VAL A 358 8.20 0.02 -24.23
C VAL A 358 6.83 0.57 -24.61
N PRO A 359 6.09 -0.04 -25.56
CA PRO A 359 4.72 0.33 -25.85
C PRO A 359 3.83 0.20 -24.60
N GLU A 360 2.81 1.05 -24.49
CA GLU A 360 1.92 1.06 -23.32
C GLU A 360 1.17 -0.27 -23.13
N GLU A 361 0.78 -0.89 -24.23
CA GLU A 361 0.19 -2.22 -24.28
C GLU A 361 1.17 -3.14 -25.02
N SER A 362 2.15 -3.68 -24.28
CA SER A 362 3.13 -4.62 -24.81
C SER A 362 3.10 -5.95 -24.06
N ASP A 363 3.26 -7.05 -24.77
CA ASP A 363 3.47 -8.40 -24.25
C ASP A 363 4.96 -8.77 -24.17
N ILE A 364 5.85 -7.78 -24.27
CA ILE A 364 7.30 -7.99 -24.19
C ILE A 364 7.64 -8.62 -22.84
N ALA A 365 8.35 -9.75 -22.86
CA ALA A 365 8.73 -10.52 -21.69
C ALA A 365 10.06 -11.25 -21.91
N LEU A 366 10.87 -11.29 -20.85
CA LEU A 366 11.96 -12.25 -20.75
C LEU A 366 11.37 -13.63 -20.46
N THR A 367 11.74 -14.62 -21.26
CA THR A 367 11.39 -16.03 -21.09
C THR A 367 12.65 -16.82 -20.75
N LEU A 368 12.60 -17.58 -19.66
CA LEU A 368 13.63 -18.54 -19.28
C LEU A 368 13.10 -19.95 -19.47
N LYS A 369 13.81 -20.78 -20.23
CA LYS A 369 13.56 -22.23 -20.26
C LYS A 369 14.45 -22.94 -19.27
N THR A 370 13.90 -23.94 -18.60
CA THR A 370 14.63 -24.75 -17.63
C THR A 370 14.53 -26.23 -17.96
N ASP A 371 15.38 -27.04 -17.36
CA ASP A 371 15.24 -28.51 -17.38
C ASP A 371 14.28 -29.05 -16.31
N ASP A 372 13.62 -28.15 -15.58
CA ASP A 372 12.65 -28.53 -14.56
C ASP A 372 11.35 -29.02 -15.18
N LYS A 373 10.84 -30.14 -14.67
CA LYS A 373 9.61 -30.75 -15.20
C LYS A 373 8.35 -30.00 -14.78
N GLU A 374 8.35 -29.40 -13.60
CA GLU A 374 7.19 -28.68 -13.06
C GLU A 374 7.14 -27.24 -13.58
N GLN A 375 8.30 -26.59 -13.74
CA GLN A 375 8.42 -25.22 -14.24
C GLN A 375 9.40 -25.12 -15.42
N PRO A 376 9.07 -25.73 -16.58
CA PRO A 376 9.94 -25.73 -17.75
C PRO A 376 10.11 -24.34 -18.37
N THR A 377 9.23 -23.40 -18.02
CA THR A 377 9.26 -22.03 -18.54
C THR A 377 8.87 -21.05 -17.44
N LEU A 378 9.66 -19.97 -17.32
CA LEU A 378 9.41 -18.86 -16.42
C LEU A 378 9.43 -17.56 -17.22
N THR A 379 8.53 -16.63 -16.91
CA THR A 379 8.43 -15.35 -17.64
C THR A 379 8.55 -14.16 -16.70
N VAL A 380 9.24 -13.13 -17.17
CA VAL A 380 9.36 -11.82 -16.50
C VAL A 380 8.86 -10.76 -17.47
N PRO A 381 7.64 -10.23 -17.28
CA PRO A 381 7.09 -9.19 -18.13
C PRO A 381 7.95 -7.92 -18.08
N ILE A 382 8.11 -7.28 -19.23
CA ILE A 382 8.77 -5.99 -19.38
C ILE A 382 7.68 -4.96 -19.64
N LYS A 383 7.55 -3.98 -18.73
CA LYS A 383 6.45 -3.01 -18.71
C LYS A 383 6.99 -1.60 -18.82
N ALA A 384 6.21 -0.74 -19.48
CA ALA A 384 6.39 0.69 -19.41
C ALA A 384 6.18 1.19 -17.96
N PRO A 385 6.81 2.30 -17.56
CA PRO A 385 6.54 2.91 -16.27
C PRO A 385 5.07 3.34 -16.21
N PRO A 386 4.39 3.16 -15.07
CA PRO A 386 2.99 3.55 -14.96
C PRO A 386 2.84 5.05 -15.25
N LYS A 387 1.95 5.40 -16.17
CA LYS A 387 1.64 6.81 -16.43
C LYS A 387 1.04 7.43 -15.16
N PRO A 388 1.47 8.63 -14.76
CA PRO A 388 0.79 9.37 -13.70
C PRO A 388 -0.70 9.52 -14.03
N PRO A 389 -1.60 9.50 -13.01
CA PRO A 389 -3.01 9.75 -13.25
C PRO A 389 -3.18 11.15 -13.86
N LEU A 390 -4.05 11.24 -14.88
CA LEU A 390 -4.37 12.52 -15.52
C LEU A 390 -4.91 13.51 -14.49
N ARG A 391 -4.40 14.73 -14.51
CA ARG A 391 -4.96 15.85 -13.74
C ARG A 391 -6.30 16.28 -14.35
N GLU A 392 -7.13 16.95 -13.55
CA GLU A 392 -8.49 17.34 -13.95
C GLU A 392 -8.56 18.08 -15.30
N PRO A 393 -7.69 19.07 -15.62
CA PRO A 393 -7.61 19.67 -16.95
C PRO A 393 -7.30 18.69 -18.08
N GLU A 394 -6.39 17.74 -17.86
CA GLU A 394 -5.92 16.80 -18.88
C GLU A 394 -7.04 15.81 -19.26
N LYS A 395 -7.97 15.52 -18.33
CA LYS A 395 -9.16 14.69 -18.59
C LYS A 395 -10.16 15.32 -19.57
N LEU A 396 -9.96 16.58 -19.97
CA LEU A 396 -10.79 17.24 -20.98
C LEU A 396 -10.34 16.91 -22.40
N VAL A 397 -9.10 16.44 -22.60
CA VAL A 397 -8.58 16.07 -23.93
C VAL A 397 -9.46 14.98 -24.56
N GLY A 398 -9.83 15.18 -25.83
CA GLY A 398 -10.75 14.32 -26.59
C GLY A 398 -12.24 14.60 -26.36
N LYS A 399 -12.59 15.55 -25.47
CA LYS A 399 -13.98 15.94 -25.20
C LYS A 399 -14.31 17.31 -25.79
N PRO A 400 -15.60 17.64 -25.97
CA PRO A 400 -16.02 19.01 -26.24
C PRO A 400 -15.46 19.97 -25.19
N ALA A 401 -14.94 21.12 -25.63
CA ALA A 401 -14.50 22.16 -24.72
C ALA A 401 -15.66 22.59 -23.80
N PRO A 402 -15.43 22.75 -22.49
CA PRO A 402 -16.44 23.30 -21.57
C PRO A 402 -17.03 24.60 -22.10
N SER A 403 -18.28 24.90 -21.74
CA SER A 403 -18.90 26.16 -22.16
C SER A 403 -18.23 27.34 -21.44
N PHE A 404 -17.77 28.32 -22.20
CA PHE A 404 -17.22 29.56 -21.69
C PHE A 404 -17.61 30.73 -22.59
N SER A 405 -17.68 31.92 -22.00
CA SER A 405 -17.91 33.17 -22.70
C SER A 405 -17.12 34.27 -22.03
N LEU A 406 -16.19 34.85 -22.78
CA LEU A 406 -15.31 35.92 -22.37
C LEU A 406 -15.34 37.02 -23.43
N VAL A 407 -14.77 38.18 -23.09
CA VAL A 407 -14.58 39.30 -24.01
C VAL A 407 -13.11 39.70 -23.93
N SER A 408 -12.44 39.82 -25.07
CA SER A 408 -11.06 40.31 -25.11
C SER A 408 -10.98 41.80 -24.83
N THR A 409 -9.79 42.30 -24.52
CA THR A 409 -9.57 43.73 -24.22
C THR A 409 -9.90 44.65 -25.39
N ASP A 410 -9.97 44.10 -26.61
CA ASP A 410 -10.36 44.82 -27.84
C ASP A 410 -11.87 44.72 -28.11
N GLY A 411 -12.65 44.15 -27.19
CA GLY A 411 -14.10 44.03 -27.29
C GLY A 411 -14.60 42.86 -28.14
N LYS A 412 -13.73 41.95 -28.58
CA LYS A 412 -14.14 40.77 -29.38
C LYS A 412 -14.64 39.65 -28.45
N PRO A 413 -15.74 38.96 -28.78
CA PRO A 413 -16.16 37.80 -28.02
C PRO A 413 -15.15 36.65 -28.17
N VAL A 414 -14.95 35.91 -27.07
CA VAL A 414 -14.18 34.66 -27.03
C VAL A 414 -15.02 33.61 -26.32
N SER A 415 -15.65 32.73 -27.09
CA SER A 415 -16.57 31.69 -26.61
C SER A 415 -16.55 30.43 -27.48
N ASN A 416 -17.27 29.38 -27.06
CA ASN A 416 -17.39 28.17 -27.87
C ASN A 416 -18.03 28.40 -29.24
N ASP A 417 -18.88 29.41 -29.40
CA ASP A 417 -19.51 29.70 -30.69
C ASP A 417 -18.57 30.47 -31.62
N THR A 418 -17.67 31.27 -31.06
CA THR A 418 -16.56 31.86 -31.84
C THR A 418 -15.53 30.82 -32.29
N LEU A 419 -15.50 29.61 -31.69
CA LEU A 419 -14.70 28.48 -32.19
C LEU A 419 -15.27 27.89 -33.49
N LYS A 420 -16.59 27.97 -33.67
CA LYS A 420 -17.31 27.34 -34.79
C LYS A 420 -17.30 28.19 -36.06
N SER A 421 -16.73 29.40 -36.04
CA SER A 421 -16.66 30.30 -37.20
C SER A 421 -15.71 29.82 -38.31
N GLY A 422 -14.96 28.73 -38.08
CA GLY A 422 -14.14 28.07 -39.12
C GLY A 422 -12.73 28.66 -39.30
N GLU A 423 -12.30 29.58 -38.43
CA GLU A 423 -11.02 30.29 -38.51
C GLU A 423 -9.78 29.46 -38.12
N GLY A 424 -9.96 28.17 -37.78
CA GLY A 424 -8.89 27.24 -37.43
C GLY A 424 -8.76 26.96 -35.93
N PRO A 425 -7.75 26.19 -35.48
CA PRO A 425 -7.61 25.86 -34.06
C PRO A 425 -7.35 27.09 -33.18
N ILE A 426 -7.80 27.03 -31.92
CA ILE A 426 -7.54 28.06 -30.92
C ILE A 426 -6.56 27.55 -29.88
N VAL A 427 -5.54 28.35 -29.57
CA VAL A 427 -4.65 28.14 -28.44
C VAL A 427 -5.09 29.03 -27.29
N LEU A 428 -5.67 28.44 -26.25
CA LEU A 428 -6.04 29.12 -25.00
C LEU A 428 -4.93 28.94 -23.97
N ASN A 429 -4.25 30.01 -23.61
CA ASN A 429 -3.19 30.00 -22.61
C ASN A 429 -3.65 30.72 -21.34
N PHE A 430 -3.96 29.97 -20.29
CA PHE A 430 -4.29 30.49 -18.97
C PHE A 430 -3.00 30.80 -18.20
N TRP A 431 -2.89 32.05 -17.71
CA TRP A 431 -1.70 32.54 -17.01
C TRP A 431 -2.06 33.52 -15.90
N ALA A 432 -1.08 33.91 -15.08
CA ALA A 432 -1.25 34.94 -14.05
C ALA A 432 0.03 35.81 -13.92
N ALA A 433 -0.10 37.08 -13.54
CA ALA A 433 1.02 38.01 -13.49
C ALA A 433 2.08 37.69 -12.41
N ASP A 434 1.70 37.06 -11.29
CA ASP A 434 2.62 36.54 -10.25
C ASP A 434 3.19 35.14 -10.55
N CYS A 435 2.93 34.58 -11.73
CA CYS A 435 3.36 33.23 -12.05
C CYS A 435 4.77 33.24 -12.69
N GLY A 436 5.80 32.90 -11.91
CA GLY A 436 7.17 32.80 -12.42
C GLY A 436 7.32 31.84 -13.60
N PHE A 437 6.67 30.68 -13.57
CA PHE A 437 6.68 29.72 -14.70
C PHE A 437 5.98 30.25 -15.95
N CYS A 438 4.97 31.11 -15.80
CA CYS A 438 4.30 31.75 -16.92
C CYS A 438 5.24 32.74 -17.62
N LYS A 439 6.02 33.51 -16.85
CA LYS A 439 7.07 34.40 -17.37
C LYS A 439 8.12 33.64 -18.19
N LEU A 440 8.47 32.42 -17.77
CA LEU A 440 9.41 31.56 -18.50
C LEU A 440 8.79 30.94 -19.77
N GLN A 441 7.49 30.67 -19.76
CA GLN A 441 6.79 30.03 -20.88
C GLN A 441 6.46 31.02 -22.00
N MET A 442 6.08 32.25 -21.66
CA MET A 442 5.51 33.21 -22.61
C MET A 442 6.43 33.58 -23.79
N PRO A 443 7.73 33.85 -23.61
CA PRO A 443 8.63 34.10 -24.75
C PRO A 443 8.71 32.92 -25.72
N ARG A 444 8.62 31.69 -25.20
CA ARG A 444 8.61 30.46 -26.02
C ARG A 444 7.31 30.35 -26.82
N LEU A 445 6.19 30.71 -26.19
CA LEU A 445 4.88 30.69 -26.82
C LEU A 445 4.72 31.80 -27.88
N GLU A 446 5.22 33.01 -27.61
CA GLU A 446 5.19 34.13 -28.56
C GLU A 446 6.03 33.83 -29.81
N LYS A 447 7.22 33.25 -29.63
CA LYS A 447 8.03 32.79 -30.77
C LYS A 447 7.31 31.75 -31.63
N LEU A 448 6.47 30.91 -31.02
CA LEU A 448 5.65 29.95 -31.76
C LEU A 448 4.45 30.64 -32.42
N HIS A 449 3.80 31.57 -31.73
CA HIS A 449 2.75 32.43 -32.30
C HIS A 449 3.24 33.11 -33.58
N GLU A 450 4.43 33.72 -33.56
CA GLU A 450 5.06 34.34 -34.74
C GLU A 450 5.30 33.36 -35.91
N GLN A 451 5.70 32.11 -35.63
CA GLN A 451 5.88 31.06 -36.66
C GLN A 451 4.55 30.57 -37.28
N TYR A 452 3.45 30.81 -36.59
CA TYR A 452 2.10 30.54 -37.07
C TYR A 452 1.37 31.81 -37.53
N SER A 453 2.04 32.97 -37.57
CA SER A 453 1.50 34.19 -38.18
C SER A 453 1.10 33.94 -39.63
N GLY A 454 -0.12 34.34 -39.99
CA GLY A 454 -0.69 34.09 -41.32
C GLY A 454 -1.18 32.64 -41.55
N LYS A 455 -1.01 31.75 -40.57
CA LYS A 455 -1.72 30.48 -40.51
C LYS A 455 -2.99 30.71 -39.69
N ASN A 456 -4.07 30.08 -40.09
CA ASN A 456 -5.38 30.14 -39.43
C ASN A 456 -5.34 29.51 -38.03
N VAL A 457 -4.68 30.15 -37.06
CA VAL A 457 -4.59 29.76 -35.66
C VAL A 457 -4.84 31.00 -34.82
N ARG A 458 -5.83 30.94 -33.93
CA ARG A 458 -6.14 32.05 -33.02
C ARG A 458 -5.48 31.79 -31.67
N TRP A 459 -4.66 32.74 -31.21
CA TRP A 459 -3.94 32.64 -29.95
C TRP A 459 -4.57 33.59 -28.94
N VAL A 460 -4.98 33.06 -27.79
CA VAL A 460 -5.65 33.83 -26.74
C VAL A 460 -4.97 33.60 -25.40
N ASN A 461 -4.43 34.66 -24.83
CA ASN A 461 -3.88 34.70 -23.48
C ASN A 461 -4.98 35.10 -22.50
N VAL A 462 -5.36 34.17 -21.60
CA VAL A 462 -6.39 34.38 -20.57
C VAL A 462 -5.71 34.69 -19.24
N ALA A 463 -5.63 35.98 -18.92
CA ALA A 463 -5.07 36.46 -17.66
C ALA A 463 -6.04 36.16 -16.52
N SER A 464 -5.63 35.29 -15.60
CA SER A 464 -6.44 34.72 -14.54
C SER A 464 -5.91 35.14 -13.16
N LYS A 465 -6.76 35.07 -12.14
CA LYS A 465 -6.40 35.40 -10.76
C LYS A 465 -5.75 34.20 -10.04
N ARG A 466 -4.64 34.48 -9.36
CA ARG A 466 -3.92 33.56 -8.45
C ARG A 466 -4.11 34.00 -7.00
N ALA A 467 -3.08 33.84 -6.15
CA ALA A 467 -3.11 34.24 -4.75
C ALA A 467 -3.13 35.78 -4.59
N LYS A 468 -2.37 36.50 -5.42
CA LYS A 468 -2.42 37.96 -5.47
C LYS A 468 -3.53 38.41 -6.42
N ALA A 469 -4.33 39.39 -5.99
CA ALA A 469 -5.25 40.09 -6.88
C ALA A 469 -4.47 41.11 -7.72
N PHE A 470 -4.82 41.22 -9.00
CA PHE A 470 -4.25 42.19 -9.93
C PHE A 470 -5.37 43.05 -10.50
N THR A 471 -5.03 44.29 -10.83
CA THR A 471 -5.87 45.19 -11.62
C THR A 471 -5.68 44.92 -13.12
N GLU A 472 -6.61 45.40 -13.95
CA GLU A 472 -6.45 45.32 -15.40
C GLU A 472 -5.19 46.04 -15.89
N ASP A 473 -4.86 47.17 -15.28
CA ASP A 473 -3.70 47.98 -15.68
C ASP A 473 -2.39 47.26 -15.39
N GLU A 474 -2.25 46.60 -14.23
CA GLU A 474 -1.09 45.75 -13.93
C GLU A 474 -0.92 44.61 -14.94
N ILE A 475 -2.03 44.04 -15.45
CA ILE A 475 -2.00 42.99 -16.48
C ILE A 475 -1.57 43.58 -17.83
N LYS A 476 -2.12 44.73 -18.22
CA LYS A 476 -1.76 45.42 -19.48
C LYS A 476 -0.30 45.86 -19.48
N GLU A 477 0.21 46.36 -18.37
CA GLU A 477 1.63 46.68 -18.19
C GLU A 477 2.51 45.44 -18.31
N PHE A 478 2.11 44.33 -17.70
CA PHE A 478 2.83 43.07 -17.82
C PHE A 478 2.89 42.58 -19.27
N VAL A 479 1.76 42.62 -19.99
CA VAL A 479 1.66 42.23 -21.41
C VAL A 479 2.59 43.07 -22.27
N LYS A 480 2.61 44.39 -22.04
CA LYS A 480 3.51 45.32 -22.72
C LYS A 480 4.99 45.05 -22.39
N ALA A 481 5.31 44.84 -21.12
CA ALA A 481 6.68 44.60 -20.68
C ALA A 481 7.27 43.26 -21.18
N ASN A 482 6.42 42.29 -21.52
CA ASN A 482 6.83 40.98 -22.04
C ASN A 482 6.58 40.83 -23.55
N ASN A 483 6.22 41.91 -24.26
CA ASN A 483 5.95 41.92 -25.70
C ASN A 483 5.00 40.81 -26.17
N LEU A 484 3.90 40.59 -25.44
CA LEU A 484 2.91 39.59 -25.82
C LEU A 484 1.95 40.18 -26.85
N ASN A 485 1.91 39.60 -28.05
CA ASN A 485 1.11 40.15 -29.16
C ASN A 485 -0.17 39.34 -29.44
N ALA A 486 -0.32 38.16 -28.83
CA ALA A 486 -1.54 37.38 -28.92
C ALA A 486 -2.73 38.08 -28.22
N GLU A 487 -3.95 37.75 -28.65
CA GLU A 487 -5.20 38.33 -28.12
C GLU A 487 -5.27 38.17 -26.59
N LEU A 488 -5.63 39.24 -25.88
CA LEU A 488 -5.68 39.26 -24.42
C LEU A 488 -7.12 39.23 -23.91
N VAL A 489 -7.38 38.33 -22.98
CA VAL A 489 -8.61 38.27 -22.18
C VAL A 489 -8.26 38.41 -20.71
N ILE A 490 -9.02 39.21 -19.97
CA ILE A 490 -8.85 39.38 -18.52
C ILE A 490 -10.02 38.68 -17.80
N ASP A 491 -9.72 37.58 -17.09
CA ASP A 491 -10.66 36.74 -16.36
C ASP A 491 -10.31 36.69 -14.85
N LEU A 492 -10.44 37.81 -14.16
CA LEU A 492 -10.10 37.93 -12.73
C LEU A 492 -11.05 37.17 -11.79
N GLU A 493 -12.22 36.76 -12.28
CA GLU A 493 -13.18 35.91 -11.55
C GLU A 493 -12.94 34.41 -11.80
N ASN A 494 -11.96 34.07 -12.65
CA ASN A 494 -11.60 32.73 -13.06
C ASN A 494 -12.78 31.95 -13.66
N LYS A 495 -13.69 32.61 -14.39
CA LYS A 495 -14.86 31.97 -15.00
C LYS A 495 -14.45 30.85 -15.94
N ALA A 496 -13.60 31.14 -16.91
CA ALA A 496 -13.14 30.13 -17.86
C ALA A 496 -12.13 29.17 -17.21
N ALA A 497 -11.23 29.67 -16.36
CA ALA A 497 -10.28 28.80 -15.67
C ALA A 497 -10.98 27.71 -14.83
N LYS A 498 -12.11 28.01 -14.18
CA LYS A 498 -12.93 27.03 -13.44
C LYS A 498 -13.53 25.96 -14.34
N GLU A 499 -14.13 26.36 -15.47
CA GLU A 499 -14.75 25.42 -16.42
C GLU A 499 -13.71 24.46 -17.03
N PHE A 500 -12.53 24.98 -17.35
CA PHE A 500 -11.38 24.19 -17.81
C PHE A 500 -10.64 23.47 -16.67
N LYS A 501 -11.15 23.55 -15.44
CA LYS A 501 -10.61 22.93 -14.22
C LYS A 501 -9.16 23.30 -13.94
N VAL A 502 -8.71 24.48 -14.37
CA VAL A 502 -7.36 24.99 -14.19
C VAL A 502 -7.13 25.32 -12.72
N GLN A 503 -6.20 24.59 -12.11
CA GLN A 503 -5.81 24.76 -10.70
C GLN A 503 -4.38 25.28 -10.54
N SER A 504 -3.59 25.28 -11.62
CA SER A 504 -2.20 25.70 -11.65
C SER A 504 -1.89 26.39 -12.96
N TYR A 505 -1.01 27.38 -12.91
CA TYR A 505 -0.61 28.17 -14.08
C TYR A 505 0.89 27.98 -14.38
N PRO A 506 1.30 27.99 -15.66
CA PRO A 506 0.43 28.13 -16.83
C PRO A 506 -0.36 26.86 -17.14
N ALA A 507 -1.48 27.01 -17.84
CA ALA A 507 -2.24 25.89 -18.39
C ALA A 507 -2.69 26.26 -19.80
N LEU A 508 -2.32 25.45 -20.78
CA LEU A 508 -2.58 25.69 -22.18
C LEU A 508 -3.49 24.61 -22.75
N PHE A 509 -4.48 25.02 -23.52
CA PHE A 509 -5.37 24.13 -24.26
C PHE A 509 -5.33 24.46 -25.75
N VAL A 510 -5.35 23.42 -26.58
CA VAL A 510 -5.62 23.56 -28.02
C VAL A 510 -7.03 23.08 -28.27
N LEU A 511 -7.85 23.96 -28.82
CA LEU A 511 -9.20 23.65 -29.23
C LEU A 511 -9.22 23.44 -30.74
N GLY A 512 -9.73 22.29 -31.18
CA GLY A 512 -9.86 21.95 -32.60
C GLY A 512 -11.01 22.68 -33.27
N LYS A 513 -11.09 22.60 -34.60
CA LYS A 513 -12.16 23.22 -35.42
C LYS A 513 -13.57 22.72 -35.06
N THR A 514 -13.67 21.52 -34.49
CA THR A 514 -14.92 20.90 -34.02
C THR A 514 -15.35 21.39 -32.64
N GLY A 515 -14.54 22.22 -31.97
CA GLY A 515 -14.77 22.68 -30.61
C GLY A 515 -14.34 21.68 -29.53
N ASN A 516 -13.63 20.60 -29.90
CA ASN A 516 -13.05 19.65 -28.94
C ASN A 516 -11.71 20.14 -28.39
N VAL A 517 -11.36 19.71 -27.18
CA VAL A 517 -10.03 19.89 -26.61
C VAL A 517 -9.08 18.85 -27.21
N GLU A 518 -8.18 19.28 -28.08
CA GLU A 518 -7.24 18.41 -28.80
C GLU A 518 -5.93 18.21 -28.03
N LYS A 519 -5.56 19.17 -27.18
CA LYS A 519 -4.36 19.09 -26.35
C LYS A 519 -4.55 19.90 -25.07
N CYS A 520 -3.93 19.42 -23.99
CA CYS A 520 -3.73 20.15 -22.75
C CYS A 520 -2.25 20.06 -22.36
N VAL A 521 -1.63 21.19 -22.04
CA VAL A 521 -0.25 21.28 -21.57
C VAL A 521 -0.25 22.09 -20.28
N LEU A 522 0.13 21.46 -19.18
CA LEU A 522 0.14 22.09 -17.86
C LEU A 522 1.58 22.39 -17.43
N GLY A 523 1.80 23.59 -16.90
CA GLY A 523 3.11 24.08 -16.50
C GLY A 523 4.00 24.48 -17.68
N ASN A 524 5.20 24.97 -17.36
CA ASN A 524 6.22 25.29 -18.36
C ASN A 524 6.95 24.01 -18.81
N ALA A 525 6.24 23.13 -19.53
CA ALA A 525 6.78 21.85 -19.98
C ALA A 525 8.00 22.02 -20.90
N GLY A 526 9.00 21.16 -20.76
CA GLY A 526 10.17 21.15 -21.64
C GLY A 526 9.81 20.82 -23.09
N THR A 527 8.75 20.05 -23.31
CA THR A 527 8.29 19.59 -24.63
C THR A 527 7.31 20.52 -25.34
N LEU A 528 6.99 21.69 -24.74
CA LEU A 528 5.90 22.57 -25.16
C LEU A 528 5.87 22.85 -26.67
N GLU A 529 6.96 23.33 -27.26
CA GLU A 529 7.00 23.75 -28.66
C GLU A 529 6.82 22.56 -29.61
N GLY A 530 7.49 21.44 -29.32
CA GLY A 530 7.39 20.23 -30.13
C GLY A 530 5.99 19.63 -30.09
N ASP A 531 5.40 19.55 -28.89
CA ASP A 531 4.03 19.09 -28.70
C ASP A 531 3.02 19.99 -29.41
N LEU A 532 3.14 21.30 -29.26
CA LEU A 532 2.19 22.26 -29.80
C LEU A 532 2.30 22.37 -31.32
N LYS A 533 3.53 22.41 -31.85
CA LYS A 533 3.79 22.39 -33.30
C LYS A 533 3.19 21.13 -33.94
N LYS A 534 3.42 19.96 -33.35
CA LYS A 534 2.88 18.68 -33.84
C LYS A 534 1.35 18.73 -33.90
N THR A 535 0.69 19.14 -32.82
CA THR A 535 -0.77 19.21 -32.77
C THR A 535 -1.33 20.24 -33.76
N LEU A 536 -0.76 21.45 -33.82
CA LEU A 536 -1.23 22.50 -34.73
C LEU A 536 -1.04 22.12 -36.20
N ASP A 537 0.11 21.56 -36.57
CA ASP A 537 0.37 21.11 -37.95
C ASP A 537 -0.62 20.00 -38.38
N GLN A 538 -0.99 19.10 -37.46
CA GLN A 538 -2.02 18.09 -37.70
C GLN A 538 -3.40 18.74 -37.92
N LEU A 539 -3.82 19.66 -37.04
CA LEU A 539 -5.13 20.32 -37.14
C LEU A 539 -5.26 21.26 -38.35
N LEU A 540 -4.14 21.79 -38.83
CA LEU A 540 -4.07 22.61 -40.03
C LEU A 540 -3.90 21.79 -41.32
N GLY A 541 -3.68 20.47 -41.24
CA GLY A 541 -3.39 19.62 -42.40
C GLY A 541 -2.02 19.90 -43.03
N LEU A 542 -1.09 20.52 -42.29
CA LEU A 542 0.27 20.83 -42.72
C LEU A 542 1.26 19.67 -42.47
N SER A 543 0.81 18.63 -41.76
CA SER A 543 1.56 17.39 -41.63
C SER A 543 1.49 16.63 -42.95
N THR A 544 2.63 16.40 -43.61
CA THR A 544 2.73 15.41 -44.69
C THR A 544 2.33 14.05 -44.11
N THR A 545 1.14 13.57 -44.45
CA THR A 545 0.76 12.18 -44.20
C THR A 545 1.70 11.29 -45.01
N ALA A 546 2.65 10.65 -44.34
CA ALA A 546 3.00 9.29 -44.71
C ALA A 546 1.71 8.49 -44.54
N SER A 547 1.01 8.26 -45.65
CA SER A 547 -0.09 7.31 -45.70
C SER A 547 0.47 5.96 -45.27
N ALA A 548 0.02 5.45 -44.13
CA ALA A 548 0.11 4.01 -43.87
C ALA A 548 -0.63 3.29 -45.01
N PRO A 549 -0.16 2.11 -45.45
CA PRO A 549 -0.83 1.36 -46.50
C PRO A 549 -2.22 0.95 -46.01
N LYS A 550 -3.25 1.28 -46.78
CA LYS A 550 -4.55 0.61 -46.64
C LYS A 550 -4.33 -0.86 -46.97
N THR A 551 -4.68 -1.73 -46.05
CA THR A 551 -4.83 -3.16 -46.32
C THR A 551 -6.05 -3.35 -47.22
N ASP A 552 -5.82 -3.50 -48.52
CA ASP A 552 -6.83 -4.04 -49.43
C ASP A 552 -6.89 -5.55 -49.20
N ALA A 553 -7.87 -5.97 -48.39
CA ALA A 553 -8.38 -7.32 -48.40
C ALA A 553 -9.41 -7.43 -49.54
N ASP A 554 -8.96 -7.70 -50.76
CA ASP A 554 -9.70 -8.56 -51.71
C ASP A 554 -8.84 -8.93 -52.93
N LYS A 555 -8.17 -10.09 -52.89
CA LYS A 555 -7.87 -10.87 -54.11
C LYS A 555 -7.57 -12.34 -53.77
N PRO A 556 -8.08 -13.32 -54.56
CA PRO A 556 -8.03 -14.74 -54.20
C PRO A 556 -6.63 -15.35 -54.33
N ALA A 557 -6.36 -16.34 -53.48
CA ALA A 557 -5.15 -17.16 -53.47
C ALA A 557 -4.88 -17.86 -54.82
N PRO A 558 -3.62 -17.96 -55.27
CA PRO A 558 -3.23 -18.91 -56.31
C PRO A 558 -2.98 -20.31 -55.72
N PRO A 559 -3.14 -21.39 -56.51
CA PRO A 559 -3.13 -22.76 -56.01
C PRO A 559 -1.72 -23.31 -55.82
N ALA A 560 -1.64 -24.32 -54.94
CA ALA A 560 -0.46 -25.08 -54.60
C ALA A 560 -0.06 -26.10 -55.69
N GLU A 561 1.23 -26.12 -56.02
CA GLU A 561 1.96 -27.18 -56.73
C GLU A 561 3.45 -26.88 -56.48
N GLY A 562 4.41 -27.75 -56.21
CA GLY A 562 4.57 -29.20 -56.25
C GLY A 562 6.00 -29.48 -55.73
N ALA A 563 6.30 -30.74 -55.38
CA ALA A 563 7.47 -31.14 -54.59
C ALA A 563 8.76 -31.41 -55.41
N LYS A 564 9.92 -31.05 -54.79
CA LYS A 564 11.26 -31.73 -54.74
C LYS A 564 12.11 -31.90 -56.03
N PRO A 565 13.40 -32.32 -55.97
CA PRO A 565 14.47 -32.22 -54.94
C PRO A 565 15.91 -31.95 -55.49
N GLY A 566 16.91 -31.83 -54.60
CA GLY A 566 18.35 -32.07 -54.85
C GLY A 566 19.21 -30.79 -54.92
N THR A 567 20.46 -30.71 -54.47
CA THR A 567 21.48 -31.71 -54.12
C THR A 567 22.56 -31.08 -53.25
N ASP A 568 23.26 -31.95 -52.52
CA ASP A 568 24.46 -31.73 -51.72
C ASP A 568 25.57 -30.90 -52.38
N THR A 569 26.36 -30.20 -51.55
CA THR A 569 27.82 -30.42 -51.59
C THR A 569 28.49 -30.01 -50.28
N LYS A 570 29.57 -30.73 -50.03
CA LYS A 570 30.25 -31.00 -48.76
C LYS A 570 31.66 -30.42 -48.85
N ALA A 571 32.21 -30.12 -47.67
CA ALA A 571 33.60 -30.33 -47.27
C ALA A 571 34.69 -29.27 -47.50
N ALA A 572 35.51 -29.23 -46.45
CA ALA A 572 36.97 -29.03 -46.36
C ALA A 572 37.47 -27.58 -46.34
N ALA A 573 37.93 -27.04 -45.21
CA ALA A 573 39.09 -27.39 -44.38
C ALA A 573 40.41 -26.82 -44.91
N ALA A 574 41.08 -26.07 -44.01
CA ALA A 574 42.48 -26.25 -43.60
C ALA A 574 43.34 -24.97 -43.60
N ASN A 575 43.92 -24.74 -42.41
CA ASN A 575 45.30 -24.35 -42.14
C ASN A 575 45.80 -22.92 -42.45
N GLY A 576 46.47 -22.36 -41.44
CA GLY A 576 47.82 -21.84 -41.67
C GLY A 576 48.22 -20.57 -40.92
N ALA A 577 48.75 -20.76 -39.70
CA ALA A 577 49.98 -20.19 -39.17
C ALA A 577 50.24 -18.64 -39.10
N LYS A 578 50.64 -18.25 -37.88
CA LYS A 578 51.38 -17.04 -37.45
C LYS A 578 52.89 -17.19 -37.79
N PRO A 579 53.70 -16.11 -37.80
CA PRO A 579 54.57 -15.79 -36.63
C PRO A 579 54.82 -14.28 -36.41
N GLY A 580 55.02 -13.79 -35.17
CA GLY A 580 56.30 -13.25 -34.63
C GLY A 580 56.28 -11.70 -34.66
N ASP A 581 56.82 -10.86 -33.77
CA ASP A 581 57.80 -10.98 -32.70
C ASP A 581 57.69 -9.82 -31.68
N ALA A 582 58.41 -9.99 -30.57
CA ALA A 582 58.41 -9.25 -29.31
C ALA A 582 59.18 -7.91 -29.29
N LYS A 583 58.90 -7.08 -28.27
CA LYS A 583 59.91 -6.28 -27.56
C LYS A 583 59.47 -5.95 -26.12
N ALA A 584 60.43 -5.96 -25.21
CA ALA A 584 60.29 -6.00 -23.75
C ALA A 584 60.62 -4.67 -23.03
N SER A 585 59.99 -4.49 -21.85
CA SER A 585 60.47 -3.91 -20.56
C SER A 585 60.97 -2.44 -20.45
N PRO A 586 61.04 -1.80 -19.25
CA PRO A 586 61.10 -2.38 -17.90
C PRO A 586 60.28 -1.72 -16.76
N GLU A 587 60.44 -2.36 -15.59
CA GLU A 587 59.93 -2.20 -14.21
C GLU A 587 60.10 -0.82 -13.54
N THR A 588 59.33 -0.55 -12.48
CA THR A 588 59.89 -0.24 -11.14
C THR A 588 58.87 -0.19 -9.98
N LYS A 589 59.22 -0.96 -8.93
CA LYS A 589 59.14 -0.72 -7.47
C LYS A 589 57.83 -0.77 -6.66
N ALA A 590 58.03 -1.30 -5.45
CA ALA A 590 57.09 -1.79 -4.45
C ALA A 590 57.11 -0.95 -3.14
N SER A 591 55.98 -1.00 -2.41
CA SER A 591 55.77 -0.99 -0.93
C SER A 591 56.31 0.17 -0.05
N PRO A 592 55.83 0.40 1.20
CA PRO A 592 55.22 -0.56 2.14
C PRO A 592 54.01 -0.10 3.01
N GLU A 593 53.49 -1.07 3.76
CA GLU A 593 52.54 -1.02 4.87
C GLU A 593 52.94 -0.10 6.05
N SER A 594 51.97 0.37 6.84
CA SER A 594 52.16 0.53 8.30
C SER A 594 50.84 0.38 9.08
N LYS A 595 50.96 -0.25 10.26
CA LYS A 595 49.95 -0.57 11.27
C LYS A 595 49.74 0.60 12.24
N THR A 596 48.58 0.71 12.88
CA THR A 596 48.34 0.55 14.35
C THR A 596 47.13 1.33 14.88
N ASN A 597 46.49 0.70 15.87
CA ASN A 597 45.33 1.07 16.68
C ASN A 597 45.77 1.98 17.87
N PRO A 598 44.86 2.57 18.68
CA PRO A 598 44.03 1.83 19.67
C PRO A 598 42.51 2.03 19.55
#